data_AF-A0A537KC26-F1
#
_entry.id   AF-A0A537KC26-F1
#
_cell.length_a   1.000
_cell.length_b   1.000
_cell.length_c   1.000
_cell.angle_alpha   90.00
_cell.angle_beta   90.00
_cell.angle_gamma   90.00
#
_symmetry.space_group_name_H-M   'P 1'
#
loop_
_entity.id
_entity.type
_entity.pdbx_description
1 polymer ?
#
loop_
_entity_poly.entity_id
_entity_poly.type
_entity_poly.pdbx_seq_one_letter_code
_entity_poly.pdbx_strand_id
1 'polypeptide(L)'
;ELMNGHWPTAKERPNASKVEIAYSNWYNSAMKIVVSKTMIKENLKNTSVIRENISNEIRKIKEQKGKSILIFGSPSVSQLLMQHDLIDTYWIFINPAIFGQGIPLFTGSAKRIELKLGARNNLRMENLQ
;
A
#
# COMPACT_ATOMS: atom_id res chain seq x y z
N GLU A 1 4.06 -6.55 -8.15
CA GLU A 1 4.54 -6.47 -9.55
C GLU A 1 3.65 -5.64 -10.46
N LEU A 2 2.32 -5.77 -10.38
CA LEU A 2 1.35 -4.99 -11.20
C LEU A 2 1.64 -3.47 -11.29
N MET A 3 1.94 -2.80 -10.17
CA MET A 3 2.25 -1.36 -10.19
C MET A 3 3.58 -1.04 -10.88
N ASN A 4 4.60 -1.88 -10.70
CA ASN A 4 5.95 -1.62 -11.20
C ASN A 4 6.09 -1.88 -12.70
N GLY A 5 5.21 -2.70 -13.29
CA GLY A 5 5.19 -2.93 -14.73
C GLY A 5 4.58 -1.77 -15.54
N HIS A 6 3.79 -0.89 -14.90
CA HIS A 6 3.03 0.15 -15.60
C HIS A 6 3.47 1.57 -15.22
N TRP A 7 3.47 1.90 -13.94
CA TRP A 7 3.60 3.29 -13.49
C TRP A 7 4.95 3.98 -13.77
N PRO A 8 6.10 3.29 -13.79
CA PRO A 8 7.38 3.95 -14.10
C PRO A 8 7.41 4.66 -15.45
N THR A 9 6.80 4.06 -16.48
CA THR A 9 6.83 4.54 -17.87
C THR A 9 5.49 5.08 -18.36
N ALA A 10 4.44 5.10 -17.51
CA ALA A 10 3.11 5.56 -17.90
C ALA A 10 3.10 6.97 -18.50
N LYS A 11 3.99 7.88 -18.04
CA LYS A 11 4.14 9.24 -18.60
C LYS A 11 4.70 9.30 -20.02
N GLU A 12 5.34 8.25 -20.50
CA GLU A 12 6.01 8.19 -21.81
C GLU A 12 5.05 7.76 -22.93
N ARG A 13 3.83 7.37 -22.58
CA ARG A 13 2.83 6.93 -23.55
C ARG A 13 2.33 8.12 -24.38
N PRO A 14 2.10 7.95 -25.71
CA PRO A 14 1.72 9.04 -26.61
C PRO A 14 0.49 9.87 -26.17
N ASN A 15 -0.42 9.27 -25.41
CA ASN A 15 -1.68 9.89 -24.96
C ASN A 15 -1.84 9.86 -23.43
N ALA A 16 -0.73 9.90 -22.67
CA ALA A 16 -0.80 9.91 -21.22
C ALA A 16 -1.58 11.14 -20.71
N SER A 17 -2.64 10.90 -19.92
CA SER A 17 -3.39 11.95 -19.27
C SER A 17 -2.53 12.71 -18.26
N LYS A 18 -2.94 13.94 -17.90
CA LYS A 18 -2.26 14.73 -16.85
C LYS A 18 -2.14 13.96 -15.53
N VAL A 19 -3.14 13.16 -15.19
CA VAL A 19 -3.17 12.33 -13.98
C VAL A 19 -2.13 11.21 -14.07
N GLU A 20 -2.05 10.50 -15.18
CA GLU A 20 -1.04 9.44 -15.38
C GLU A 20 0.38 10.00 -15.34
N ILE A 21 0.62 11.15 -15.97
CA ILE A 21 1.93 11.82 -15.94
C ILE A 21 2.31 12.19 -14.50
N ALA A 22 1.40 12.83 -13.76
CA ALA A 22 1.64 13.22 -12.37
C ALA A 22 1.91 12.00 -11.48
N TYR A 23 1.10 10.95 -11.61
CA TYR A 23 1.25 9.73 -10.82
C TYR A 23 2.55 8.98 -11.16
N SER A 24 2.92 8.90 -12.44
CA SER A 24 4.18 8.28 -12.87
C SER A 24 5.40 9.01 -12.31
N ASN A 25 5.39 10.35 -12.30
CA ASN A 25 6.46 11.14 -11.70
C ASN A 25 6.53 10.95 -10.17
N TRP A 26 5.38 10.92 -9.50
CA TRP A 26 5.31 10.61 -8.07
C TRP A 26 5.83 9.20 -7.78
N TYR A 27 5.38 8.19 -8.54
CA TYR A 27 5.79 6.80 -8.37
C TYR A 27 7.32 6.65 -8.50
N ASN A 28 7.94 7.31 -9.49
CA ASN A 28 9.39 7.24 -9.70
C ASN A 28 10.20 7.93 -8.59
N SER A 29 9.68 9.01 -8.01
CA SER A 29 10.36 9.75 -6.92
C SER A 29 10.10 9.19 -5.52
N ALA A 30 9.00 8.46 -5.32
CA ALA A 30 8.65 7.89 -4.03
C ALA A 30 9.65 6.83 -3.57
N MET A 31 10.04 6.92 -2.29
CA MET A 31 10.74 5.85 -1.58
C MET A 31 9.81 4.65 -1.42
N LYS A 32 10.26 3.48 -1.85
CA LYS A 32 9.52 2.22 -1.80
C LYS A 32 10.14 1.31 -0.76
N ILE A 33 9.30 0.70 0.07
CA ILE A 33 9.71 -0.32 1.02
C ILE A 33 9.06 -1.62 0.56
N VAL A 34 9.88 -2.60 0.23
CA VAL A 34 9.41 -3.91 -0.23
C VAL A 34 9.72 -4.94 0.85
N VAL A 35 8.68 -5.61 1.34
CA VAL A 35 8.86 -6.78 2.21
C VAL A 35 8.97 -8.01 1.32
N SER A 36 10.13 -8.67 1.30
CA SER A 36 10.34 -9.88 0.49
C SER A 36 11.46 -10.75 1.03
N LYS A 37 11.29 -12.08 0.95
CA LYS A 37 12.30 -13.07 1.31
C LYS A 37 13.26 -13.41 0.17
N THR A 38 12.89 -13.13 -1.07
CA THR A 38 13.63 -13.59 -2.26
C THR A 38 14.11 -12.45 -3.15
N MET A 39 13.53 -11.24 -3.02
CA MET A 39 13.87 -10.12 -3.90
C MET A 39 15.32 -9.66 -3.71
N ILE A 40 16.07 -9.65 -4.82
CA ILE A 40 17.41 -9.08 -4.89
C ILE A 40 17.26 -7.58 -5.18
N LYS A 41 17.98 -6.74 -4.45
CA LYS A 41 17.85 -5.27 -4.51
C LYS A 41 18.42 -4.66 -5.81
N GLU A 42 19.24 -5.41 -6.52
CA GLU A 42 19.93 -4.94 -7.72
C GLU A 42 18.96 -4.31 -8.72
N ASN A 43 19.32 -3.12 -9.21
CA ASN A 43 18.55 -2.30 -10.15
C ASN A 43 17.23 -1.68 -9.63
N LEU A 44 16.90 -1.78 -8.33
CA LEU A 44 15.74 -1.10 -7.76
C LEU A 44 16.09 0.32 -7.29
N LYS A 45 15.65 1.33 -8.07
CA LYS A 45 15.78 2.75 -7.70
C LYS A 45 14.84 3.11 -6.55
N ASN A 46 15.29 3.96 -5.63
CA ASN A 46 14.50 4.48 -4.50
C ASN A 46 13.77 3.39 -3.71
N THR A 47 14.41 2.22 -3.53
CA THR A 47 13.77 1.04 -2.93
C THR A 47 14.65 0.43 -1.84
N SER A 48 14.03 0.14 -0.70
CA SER A 48 14.62 -0.64 0.40
C SER A 48 13.88 -1.97 0.53
N VAL A 49 14.62 -3.06 0.74
CA VAL A 49 14.04 -4.40 0.91
C VAL A 49 14.17 -4.83 2.36
N ILE A 50 13.05 -5.11 3.02
CA ILE A 50 12.99 -5.66 4.38
C ILE A 50 12.72 -7.16 4.26
N ARG A 51 13.60 -7.98 4.84
CA ARG A 51 13.50 -9.44 4.77
C ARG A 51 12.86 -10.06 6.01
N GLU A 52 13.22 -9.52 7.17
CA GLU A 52 12.89 -10.05 8.49
C GLU A 52 12.66 -8.89 9.47
N ASN A 53 12.19 -9.19 10.69
CA ASN A 53 11.95 -8.19 11.74
C ASN A 53 11.10 -7.00 11.28
N ILE A 54 10.10 -7.28 10.44
CA ILE A 54 9.33 -6.28 9.68
C ILE A 54 8.76 -5.20 10.61
N SER A 55 8.15 -5.58 11.73
CA SER A 55 7.56 -4.62 12.68
C SER A 55 8.60 -3.67 13.29
N ASN A 56 9.80 -4.15 13.61
CA ASN A 56 10.87 -3.32 14.16
C ASN A 56 11.44 -2.37 13.10
N GLU A 57 11.67 -2.85 11.88
CA GLU A 57 12.15 -2.00 10.79
C GLU A 57 11.15 -0.90 10.43
N ILE A 58 9.85 -1.25 10.37
CA ILE A 58 8.80 -0.24 10.15
C ILE A 58 8.72 0.75 11.31
N ARG A 59 8.90 0.32 12.57
CA ARG A 59 8.96 1.24 13.72
C ARG A 59 10.08 2.27 13.57
N LYS A 60 11.30 1.83 13.24
CA LYS A 60 12.43 2.73 12.97
C LYS A 60 12.14 3.72 11.85
N ILE A 61 11.47 3.26 10.78
CA ILE A 61 11.09 4.14 9.67
C ILE A 61 10.05 5.17 10.11
N LYS A 62 9.05 4.78 10.92
CA LYS A 62 8.04 5.71 11.47
C LYS A 62 8.65 6.78 12.37
N GLU A 63 9.76 6.51 13.04
CA GLU A 63 10.48 7.47 13.89
C GLU A 63 11.29 8.51 13.09
N GLN A 64 11.58 8.24 11.82
CA GLN A 64 12.31 9.18 10.97
C GLN A 64 11.41 10.34 10.54
N LYS A 65 12.01 11.53 10.37
CA LYS A 65 11.32 12.66 9.75
C LYS A 65 10.97 12.31 8.31
N GLY A 66 9.70 12.46 7.93
CA GLY A 66 9.25 12.10 6.59
C GLY A 66 7.78 12.41 6.35
N LYS A 67 7.30 11.97 5.18
CA LYS A 67 5.89 12.01 4.81
C LYS A 67 5.19 10.73 5.30
N SER A 68 3.87 10.69 5.19
CA SER A 68 3.06 9.51 5.48
C SER A 68 3.53 8.28 4.69
N ILE A 69 3.45 7.10 5.32
CA ILE A 69 3.76 5.81 4.71
C ILE A 69 2.45 5.20 4.21
N LEU A 70 2.37 4.89 2.92
CA LEU A 70 1.21 4.22 2.32
C LEU A 70 1.48 2.73 2.13
N ILE A 71 0.56 1.89 2.59
CA ILE A 71 0.62 0.44 2.43
C ILE A 71 -0.19 0.08 1.19
N PHE A 72 0.48 -0.32 0.11
CA PHE A 72 -0.18 -0.85 -1.09
C PHE A 72 -0.57 -2.34 -0.97
N GLY A 73 0.03 -3.04 -0.01
CA GLY A 73 -0.14 -4.48 0.21
C GLY A 73 1.14 -5.07 0.83
N SER A 74 1.21 -6.37 1.08
CA SER A 74 0.18 -7.41 0.88
C SER A 74 -0.82 -7.47 2.05
N PRO A 75 -1.92 -8.27 1.94
CA PRO A 75 -2.78 -8.58 3.07
C PRO A 75 -1.99 -9.10 4.28
N SER A 76 -1.00 -9.98 4.06
CA SER A 76 -0.17 -10.54 5.15
C SER A 76 0.68 -9.50 5.87
N VAL A 77 1.32 -8.57 5.13
CA VAL A 77 2.07 -7.46 5.75
C VAL A 77 1.13 -6.52 6.49
N SER A 78 -0.02 -6.21 5.90
CA SER A 78 -1.01 -5.34 6.53
C SER A 78 -1.50 -5.94 7.85
N GLN A 79 -1.88 -7.21 7.86
CA GLN A 79 -2.30 -7.94 9.07
C GLN A 79 -1.20 -7.98 10.14
N LEU A 80 0.06 -8.24 9.75
CA LEU A 80 1.20 -8.20 10.66
C LEU A 80 1.34 -6.82 11.33
N LEU A 81 1.27 -5.74 10.55
CA LEU A 81 1.38 -4.38 11.09
C LEU A 81 0.17 -4.00 11.95
N MET A 82 -1.03 -4.50 11.66
CA MET A 82 -2.21 -4.36 12.54
C MET A 82 -1.97 -5.01 13.90
N GLN A 83 -1.43 -6.24 13.94
CA GLN A 83 -1.18 -6.97 15.18
C GLN A 83 -0.14 -6.29 16.09
N HIS A 84 0.77 -5.50 15.50
CA HIS A 84 1.79 -4.75 16.20
C HIS A 84 1.42 -3.28 16.49
N ASP A 85 0.17 -2.88 16.24
CA ASP A 85 -0.33 -1.51 16.45
C ASP A 85 0.50 -0.46 15.68
N LEU A 86 0.84 -0.78 14.42
CA LEU A 86 1.69 0.06 13.58
C LEU A 86 0.92 0.82 12.48
N ILE A 87 -0.40 0.71 12.43
CA ILE A 87 -1.26 1.40 11.46
C ILE A 87 -2.03 2.52 12.16
N ASP A 88 -1.77 3.76 11.74
CA ASP A 88 -2.41 4.95 12.33
C ASP A 88 -3.75 5.30 11.68
N THR A 89 -3.94 4.92 10.41
CA THR A 89 -5.12 5.30 9.63
C THR A 89 -5.51 4.21 8.63
N TYR A 90 -6.80 3.93 8.56
CA TYR A 90 -7.39 2.93 7.68
C TYR A 90 -8.25 3.61 6.62
N TRP A 91 -7.92 3.39 5.34
CA TRP A 91 -8.77 3.76 4.21
C TRP A 91 -9.46 2.49 3.72
N ILE A 92 -10.70 2.28 4.16
CA ILE A 92 -11.48 1.08 3.86
C ILE A 92 -12.39 1.37 2.67
N PHE A 93 -12.16 0.65 1.56
CA PHE A 93 -13.00 0.70 0.38
C PHE A 93 -13.96 -0.50 0.39
N ILE A 94 -15.25 -0.21 0.49
CA ILE A 94 -16.31 -1.23 0.46
C ILE A 94 -16.84 -1.31 -0.97
N ASN A 95 -16.62 -2.44 -1.63
CA ASN A 95 -17.16 -2.72 -2.95
C ASN A 95 -18.51 -3.45 -2.81
N PRO A 96 -19.57 -3.07 -3.54
CA PRO A 96 -20.90 -3.68 -3.44
C PRO A 96 -20.96 -5.03 -4.17
N ALA A 97 -20.15 -5.99 -3.72
CA ALA A 97 -20.05 -7.32 -4.30
C ALA A 97 -19.85 -8.38 -3.20
N ILE A 98 -20.39 -9.58 -3.40
CA ILE A 98 -20.28 -10.71 -2.48
C ILE A 98 -19.47 -11.81 -3.18
N PHE A 99 -18.30 -12.12 -2.63
CA PHE A 99 -17.35 -13.06 -3.24
C PHE A 99 -17.41 -14.47 -2.63
N GLY A 100 -18.08 -14.66 -1.49
CA GLY A 100 -18.18 -15.95 -0.77
C GLY A 100 -16.89 -16.39 -0.07
N GLN A 101 -15.76 -16.36 -0.78
CA GLN A 101 -14.43 -16.71 -0.29
C GLN A 101 -13.39 -15.66 -0.69
N GLY A 102 -12.28 -15.59 0.04
CA GLY A 102 -11.20 -14.65 -0.25
C GLY A 102 -10.21 -14.54 0.90
N ILE A 103 -9.24 -13.62 0.75
CA ILE A 103 -8.30 -13.29 1.82
C ILE A 103 -8.95 -12.22 2.70
N PRO A 104 -9.34 -12.52 3.95
CA PRO A 104 -9.94 -11.52 4.83
C PRO A 104 -8.92 -10.43 5.19
N LEU A 105 -9.37 -9.17 5.25
CA LEU A 105 -8.52 -8.06 5.70
C LEU A 105 -8.17 -8.20 7.18
N PHE A 106 -9.18 -8.50 8.01
CA PHE A 106 -9.05 -8.69 9.45
C PHE A 106 -9.07 -10.17 9.78
N THR A 107 -7.95 -10.69 10.26
CA THR A 107 -7.82 -12.07 10.76
C THR A 107 -7.66 -12.02 12.27
N GLY A 108 -8.43 -12.86 12.97
CA GLY A 108 -8.56 -12.96 14.43
C GLY A 108 -7.50 -12.22 15.25
N SER A 109 -7.72 -10.93 15.52
CA SER A 109 -6.94 -10.21 16.51
C SER A 109 -7.46 -10.62 17.88
N ALA A 110 -6.58 -11.08 18.77
CA ALA A 110 -6.96 -11.40 20.15
C ALA A 110 -7.51 -10.18 20.93
N LYS A 111 -7.40 -8.97 20.35
CA LYS A 111 -7.82 -7.70 20.94
C LYS A 111 -8.78 -6.97 20.01
N ARG A 112 -9.80 -6.36 20.60
CA ARG A 112 -10.69 -5.38 19.96
C ARG A 112 -9.88 -4.12 19.64
N ILE A 113 -9.94 -3.66 18.39
CA ILE A 113 -9.36 -2.38 17.96
C ILE A 113 -10.51 -1.38 17.88
N GLU A 114 -10.45 -0.32 18.66
CA GLU A 114 -11.41 0.78 18.58
C GLU A 114 -10.92 1.80 17.54
N LEU A 115 -11.76 2.07 16.54
CA LEU A 115 -11.46 3.04 15.50
C LEU A 115 -12.44 4.20 15.59
N LYS A 116 -11.93 5.41 15.37
CA LYS A 116 -12.76 6.60 15.15
C LYS A 116 -12.95 6.78 13.65
N LEU A 117 -14.20 6.92 13.20
CA LEU A 117 -14.48 7.29 11.82
C LEU A 117 -13.94 8.69 11.54
N GLY A 118 -12.98 8.78 10.62
CA GLY A 118 -12.41 10.06 10.17
C GLY A 118 -13.29 10.74 9.11
N ALA A 119 -13.62 10.01 8.04
CA ALA A 119 -14.44 10.51 6.94
C ALA A 119 -15.18 9.37 6.24
N ARG A 120 -16.29 9.69 5.57
CA ARG A 120 -17.06 8.77 4.72
C ARG A 120 -17.33 9.42 3.38
N ASN A 121 -16.89 8.76 2.31
CA ASN A 121 -17.13 9.19 0.93
C ASN A 121 -17.90 8.10 0.19
N ASN A 122 -18.97 8.48 -0.51
CA ASN A 122 -19.71 7.57 -1.39
C ASN A 122 -19.16 7.73 -2.81
N LEU A 123 -18.37 6.78 -3.26
CA LEU A 123 -17.86 6.76 -4.63
C LEU A 123 -18.88 6.03 -5.51
N ARG A 124 -19.34 6.69 -6.56
CA ARG A 124 -20.06 6.02 -7.65
C ARG A 124 -19.02 5.61 -8.69
N MET A 125 -18.80 4.31 -8.79
CA MET A 125 -18.04 3.74 -9.89
C MET A 125 -18.97 3.67 -11.10
N GLU A 126 -19.19 4.80 -11.77
CA GLU A 126 -19.90 4.82 -13.04
C GLU A 126 -18.94 4.29 -14.12
N ASN A 127 -19.23 3.07 -14.60
CA ASN A 127 -18.62 2.40 -15.75
C ASN A 127 -17.18 1.85 -15.57
N LEU A 128 -17.09 0.60 -15.11
CA LEU A 128 -16.07 -0.34 -15.58
C LEU A 128 -16.71 -1.20 -16.67
N GLN A 129 -16.78 -0.68 -17.90
CA GLN A 129 -16.95 -1.52 -19.10
C GLN A 129 -15.60 -1.63 -19.80
#